data_AF-A0A1E7HF90-F1
#
_entry.id   AF-A0A1E7HF90-F1
#
_cell.length_a   1.000
_cell.length_b   1.000
_cell.length_c   1.000
_cell.angle_alpha   90.00
_cell.angle_beta   90.00
_cell.angle_gamma   90.00
#
_symmetry.space_group_name_H-M   'P 1'
#
loop_
_entity.id
_entity.type
_entity.pdbx_description
1 polymer ?
#
loop_
_entity_poly.entity_id
_entity_poly.type
_entity_poly.pdbx_seq_one_letter_code
_entity_poly.pdbx_strand_id
1 'polypeptide(L)'
;MRKRQHKKLVLEGEYVAEVEIELIDTDEGWSPYLSLDDALKLDDVRDALRRGDLHKAARLARVFTLTPLALDTAGEQGAAPDRQQLGGF
;
A
#
# COMPACT_ATOMS: atom_id res chain seq x y z
N MET A 1 2.54 -3.75 28.18
CA MET A 1 1.87 -4.28 26.98
C MET A 1 0.95 -3.20 26.43
N ARG A 2 1.19 -2.73 25.21
CA ARG A 2 0.39 -1.72 24.51
C ARG A 2 -0.22 -2.35 23.26
N LYS A 3 -1.53 -2.21 23.10
CA LYS A 3 -2.25 -2.67 21.91
C LYS A 3 -2.41 -1.48 20.96
N ARG A 4 -2.09 -1.67 19.69
CA ARG A 4 -2.31 -0.67 18.65
C ARG A 4 -3.04 -1.31 17.47
N GLN A 5 -4.04 -0.62 16.96
CA GLN A 5 -4.66 -0.97 15.69
C GLN A 5 -3.71 -0.57 14.56
N HIS A 6 -3.46 -1.50 13.65
CA HIS A 6 -2.62 -1.28 12.48
C HIS A 6 -3.35 -1.76 11.24
N LYS A 7 -3.17 -1.04 10.14
CA LYS A 7 -3.76 -1.39 8.85
C LYS A 7 -2.68 -1.97 7.97
N LYS A 8 -2.81 -3.24 7.63
CA LYS A 8 -1.88 -3.93 6.74
C LYS A 8 -2.52 -4.08 5.37
N LEU A 9 -1.75 -3.73 4.34
CA LEU A 9 -2.17 -3.88 2.95
C LEU A 9 -1.64 -5.21 2.42
N VAL A 10 -2.53 -6.03 1.87
CA VAL A 10 -2.19 -7.27 1.18
C VAL A 10 -2.42 -7.05 -0.32
N LEU A 11 -1.33 -7.10 -1.08
CA LEU A 11 -1.34 -6.93 -2.53
C LEU A 11 -1.30 -8.31 -3.21
N GLU A 12 -2.28 -8.58 -4.05
CA GLU A 12 -2.33 -9.78 -4.90
C GLU A 12 -2.84 -9.38 -6.29
N GLY A 13 -1.94 -9.34 -7.27
CA GLY A 13 -2.25 -8.92 -8.64
C GLY A 13 -2.73 -7.47 -8.73
N GLU A 14 -3.93 -7.28 -9.28
CA GLU A 14 -4.58 -5.97 -9.44
C GLU A 14 -5.41 -5.54 -8.22
N TYR A 15 -5.43 -6.35 -7.15
CA TYR A 15 -6.24 -6.10 -5.98
C TYR A 15 -5.38 -5.86 -4.73
N VAL A 16 -5.86 -4.94 -3.88
CA VAL A 16 -5.29 -4.65 -2.57
C VAL A 16 -6.37 -4.81 -1.50
N ALA A 17 -6.10 -5.59 -0.47
CA ALA A 17 -6.95 -5.64 0.72
C ALA A 17 -6.30 -4.89 1.89
N GLU A 18 -7.05 -3.95 2.47
CA GLU A 18 -6.75 -3.29 3.73
C GLU A 18 -7.34 -4.11 4.88
N VAL A 19 -6.45 -4.77 5.63
CA VAL A 19 -6.79 -5.61 6.78
C VAL A 19 -6.44 -4.85 8.05
N GLU A 20 -7.44 -4.62 8.90
CA GLU A 20 -7.23 -4.12 10.25
C GLU A 20 -6.81 -5.28 11.16
N ILE A 21 -5.67 -5.10 11.82
CA ILE A 21 -5.01 -6.06 12.72
C ILE A 21 -4.63 -5.38 14.03
N GLU A 22 -4.54 -6.15 15.12
CA GLU A 22 -4.04 -5.66 16.40
C GLU A 22 -2.58 -6.08 16.59
N LEU A 23 -1.70 -5.07 16.72
CA LEU A 23 -0.31 -5.28 17.10
C LEU A 23 -0.14 -5.05 18.60
N ILE A 24 0.61 -5.92 19.25
CA ILE A 24 0.89 -5.87 20.68
C ILE A 24 2.37 -5.50 20.84
N ASP A 25 2.61 -4.26 21.27
CA ASP A 25 3.91 -3.75 21.66
C ASP A 25 4.21 -4.19 23.10
N THR A 26 5.30 -4.92 23.30
CA THR A 26 5.88 -5.18 24.63
C THR A 26 7.31 -4.67 24.68
N ASP A 27 7.78 -4.28 25.87
CA ASP A 27 9.15 -3.77 26.08
C ASP A 27 10.21 -4.90 26.07
N GLU A 28 9.84 -6.10 25.64
CA GLU A 28 10.65 -7.32 25.67
C GLU A 28 10.76 -7.97 24.28
N GLY A 29 11.99 -8.31 23.88
CA GLY A 29 12.26 -9.18 22.74
C GLY A 29 11.79 -8.64 21.37
N TRP A 30 11.32 -9.55 20.51
CA TRP A 30 10.92 -9.30 19.10
C TRP A 30 9.51 -8.68 18.99
N SER A 31 9.25 -7.60 19.72
CA SER A 31 8.06 -6.77 19.51
C SER A 31 8.15 -5.99 18.19
N PRO A 32 7.03 -5.73 17.50
CA PRO A 32 5.63 -6.01 17.89
C PRO A 32 5.15 -7.43 17.55
N TYR A 33 4.28 -7.98 18.41
CA TYR A 33 3.61 -9.26 18.17
C TYR A 33 2.28 -9.07 17.45
N LEU A 34 1.94 -10.05 16.61
CA LEU A 34 0.64 -10.16 15.96
C LEU A 34 -0.16 -11.30 16.62
N SER A 35 -1.46 -11.11 16.82
CA SER A 35 -2.31 -12.20 17.31
C SER A 35 -2.37 -13.35 16.28
N LEU A 36 -2.52 -14.59 16.74
CA LEU A 36 -2.66 -15.73 15.83
C LEU A 36 -3.88 -15.57 14.91
N ASP A 37 -4.97 -15.03 15.44
CA ASP A 37 -6.20 -14.79 14.68
C ASP A 37 -5.97 -13.78 13.56
N ASP A 38 -5.28 -12.67 13.84
CA ASP A 38 -4.93 -11.68 12.82
C ASP A 38 -3.96 -12.24 11.78
N ALA A 39 -3.02 -13.11 12.19
CA ALA A 39 -2.12 -13.79 11.26
C ALA A 39 -2.90 -14.71 10.30
N LEU A 40 -3.83 -15.51 10.82
CA LEU A 40 -4.71 -16.37 10.02
C LEU A 40 -5.60 -15.56 9.10
N LYS A 41 -6.18 -14.46 9.59
CA LYS A 41 -7.01 -13.54 8.81
C LYS A 41 -6.24 -12.96 7.61
N LEU A 42 -4.98 -12.56 7.80
CA LEU A 42 -4.13 -12.08 6.72
C LEU A 42 -3.88 -13.16 5.67
N ASP A 43 -3.63 -14.40 6.09
CA ASP A 43 -3.43 -15.53 5.17
C ASP A 43 -4.72 -15.85 4.40
N ASP A 44 -5.87 -15.86 5.07
CA ASP A 44 -7.17 -16.08 4.44
C ASP A 44 -7.50 -15.00 3.39
N VAL A 45 -7.24 -13.72 3.70
CA VAL A 45 -7.40 -12.60 2.76
C VAL A 45 -6.47 -12.79 1.57
N ARG A 46 -5.21 -13.13 1.83
CA ARG A 46 -4.20 -13.34 0.78
C ARG A 46 -4.60 -14.48 -0.17
N ASP A 47 -5.05 -15.61 0.38
CA ASP A 47 -5.52 -16.74 -0.41
C ASP A 47 -6.82 -16.44 -1.17
N ALA A 48 -7.74 -15.68 -0.56
CA ALA A 48 -8.97 -15.26 -1.22
C ALA A 48 -8.69 -14.36 -2.43
N LEU A 49 -7.83 -13.34 -2.26
CA LEU A 49 -7.42 -12.45 -3.36
C LEU A 49 -6.69 -13.23 -4.46
N ARG A 50 -5.77 -14.14 -4.10
CA ARG A 50 -5.04 -14.96 -5.07
C ARG A 50 -5.95 -15.87 -5.90
N ARG A 51 -7.03 -16.38 -5.31
CA ARG A 51 -8.04 -17.20 -6.00
C ARG A 51 -9.05 -16.36 -6.79
N GLY A 52 -9.03 -15.04 -6.65
CA GLY A 52 -10.04 -14.13 -7.23
C GLY A 52 -11.37 -14.12 -6.49
N ASP A 53 -11.45 -14.67 -5.26
CA ASP A 53 -12.66 -14.65 -4.43
C ASP A 53 -12.75 -13.33 -3.66
N LEU A 54 -13.17 -12.29 -4.38
CA LEU A 54 -13.34 -10.95 -3.84
C LEU A 54 -14.44 -10.88 -2.77
N HIS A 55 -15.45 -11.76 -2.82
CA HIS A 55 -16.51 -11.80 -1.83
C HIS A 55 -15.99 -12.26 -0.47
N LYS A 56 -15.18 -13.33 -0.43
CA LYS A 56 -14.54 -13.79 0.81
C LYS A 56 -13.57 -12.74 1.34
N ALA A 57 -12.77 -12.12 0.47
CA ALA A 57 -11.84 -11.06 0.87
C ALA A 57 -12.57 -9.82 1.43
N ALA A 58 -13.65 -9.37 0.79
CA ALA A 58 -14.43 -8.20 1.21
C ALA A 58 -15.15 -8.39 2.56
N ARG A 59 -15.41 -9.64 2.96
CA ARG A 59 -16.00 -9.95 4.27
C ARG A 59 -14.98 -9.85 5.41
N LEU A 60 -13.70 -10.07 5.10
CA LEU A 60 -12.61 -10.07 6.07
C LEU A 60 -11.88 -8.72 6.14
N ALA A 61 -11.90 -7.96 5.04
CA ALA A 61 -11.09 -6.77 4.85
C ALA A 61 -11.70 -5.84 3.79
N ARG A 62 -11.20 -4.60 3.69
CA ARG A 62 -11.64 -3.66 2.66
C ARG A 62 -10.81 -3.84 1.40
N VAL A 63 -11.44 -4.28 0.32
CA VAL A 63 -10.76 -4.60 -0.96
C VAL A 63 -10.83 -3.41 -1.92
N PHE A 64 -9.73 -3.15 -2.59
CA PHE A 64 -9.52 -2.10 -3.57
C PHE A 64 -8.95 -2.70 -4.86
N THR A 65 -9.23 -2.06 -5.98
CA THR A 65 -8.56 -2.34 -7.25
C THR A 65 -7.47 -1.29 -7.47
N LEU A 66 -6.27 -1.73 -7.85
CA LEU A 66 -5.18 -0.86 -8.20
C LEU A 66 -5.32 -0.40 -9.65
N THR A 67 -5.50 0.90 -9.82
CA THR A 67 -5.45 1.52 -11.14
C THR A 67 -4.09 2.21 -11.29
N PRO A 68 -3.22 1.75 -12.21
CA PRO A 68 -1.95 2.42 -12.45
C PRO A 68 -2.21 3.83 -13.00
N LEU A 69 -1.58 4.83 -12.38
CA LEU A 69 -1.58 6.19 -12.90
C LEU A 69 -0.37 6.34 -13.82
N ALA A 70 -0.62 6.51 -15.12
CA ALA A 70 0.41 6.94 -16.05
C ALA A 70 0.71 8.41 -15.76
N LEU A 71 1.83 8.68 -15.08
CA LEU A 71 2.36 10.04 -14.98
C LEU A 71 2.98 10.39 -16.33
N ASP A 72 2.38 11.36 -17.03
CA ASP A 72 2.95 11.97 -18.21
C ASP A 72 4.06 12.93 -17.77
N THR A 73 5.28 12.42 -17.61
CA THR A 73 6.49 13.25 -17.42
C THR A 73 6.86 14.10 -18.65
N ALA A 74 5.91 14.42 -19.53
CA ALA A 74 6.12 15.23 -20.74
C ALA A 74 6.06 16.75 -20.49
N GLY A 75 5.81 17.20 -19.25
CA GLY A 75 5.62 18.63 -18.92
C GLY A 75 6.86 19.44 -18.54
N GLU A 76 8.03 18.83 -18.32
CA GLU A 76 9.23 19.55 -17.80
C GLU A 76 10.31 19.86 -18.86
N GLN A 77 10.00 19.78 -20.15
CA GLN A 77 10.91 20.20 -21.22
C GLN A 77 10.31 21.36 -22.02
N GLY A 78 10.29 22.56 -21.43
CA GLY A 78 9.73 23.71 -22.12
C GLY A 78 9.89 25.05 -21.40
N ALA A 79 11.12 25.44 -21.06
CA ALA A 79 11.50 26.85 -20.90
C ALA A 79 13.01 26.99 -20.65
N ALA A 80 13.83 26.78 -21.67
CA ALA A 80 15.10 27.47 -21.73
C ALA A 80 14.81 28.83 -22.38
N PRO A 81 14.87 29.97 -21.65
CA PRO A 81 14.72 31.26 -22.28
C PRO A 81 15.96 31.51 -23.15
N ASP A 82 15.70 31.76 -24.43
CA ASP A 82 16.64 32.36 -25.38
C ASP A 82 17.36 33.54 -24.72
N ARG A 83 18.64 33.35 -24.38
CA ARG A 83 19.57 34.44 -24.09
C ARG A 83 20.13 34.95 -25.43
N GLN A 84 19.29 35.66 -26.17
CA GLN A 84 19.78 36.74 -27.02
C GLN A 84 20.07 37.96 -26.14
N GLN A 85 21.15 38.68 -26.48
CA GLN A 85 21.73 39.89 -25.85
C GLN A 85 22.87 39.58 -24.85
N LEU A 86 24.10 40.09 -24.96
CA LEU A 86 24.66 41.25 -25.66
C LEU A 86 26.21 41.11 -25.77
N GLY A 87 26.77 41.73 -26.81
CA GLY A 87 28.21 41.99 -27.01
C GLY A 87 28.54 41.91 -28.50
N GLY A 88 28.41 42.95 -29.33
CA GLY A 88 28.56 44.36 -29.03
C GLY A 88 30.04 44.74 -29.06
N PHE A 89 30.55 44.95 -30.29
CA PHE A 89 31.78 45.66 -30.71
C PHE A 89 33.10 45.41 -29.97
#